data_AF-A0A9P4M3P1-F1
#
_entry.id   AF-A0A9P4M3P1-F1
#
_cell.length_a   1.000
_cell.length_b   1.000
_cell.length_c   1.000
_cell.angle_alpha   90.00
_cell.angle_beta   90.00
_cell.angle_gamma   90.00
#
_symmetry.space_group_name_H-M   'P 1'
#
loop_
_entity.id
_entity.type
_entity.pdbx_description
1 polymer ?
#
loop_
_entity_poly.entity_id
_entity_poly.type
_entity_poly.pdbx_seq_one_letter_code
_entity_poly.pdbx_strand_id
1 'polypeptide(L)'
;MSSSKKSTWDKTKTTSKSWFEKVGVPINKLSNKLGAEAFWPTSLDQEADKAARILRSFCIDGFMSEQGGGKHGNDKKHKSLDHIPPEVIRNARGLAVFTVMRMGLHWSGAGGSGIIVAKLPNGQWSPPSGILIHTMGWGFMAGADIYDCVCVINNDHGMEGFTRVRCTLGGEVSAAVGPLGGGSMVDSEVFKRQTPVWTYTKSKGLYLGVQVDGTIIVERTSENERFYGVEKVRNKQILAGEVRPPPGTLVQLWETLQAAEGYSHNPDMLPPAYEKSPGDHEVEKPRDASNKEYDEFADPGERMDAKS
;
A
#
# COMPACT_ATOMS: atom_id res chain seq x y z
N MET A 1 -2.51 36.87 -26.73
CA MET A 1 -1.57 35.80 -26.34
C MET A 1 -2.18 35.05 -25.16
N SER A 2 -2.77 33.87 -25.40
CA SER A 2 -3.45 33.08 -24.37
C SER A 2 -2.42 32.22 -23.63
N SER A 3 -2.20 32.50 -22.35
CA SER A 3 -1.34 31.68 -21.48
C SER A 3 -2.11 30.42 -21.07
N SER A 4 -1.67 29.27 -21.61
CA SER A 4 -2.19 27.95 -21.26
C SER A 4 -1.94 27.64 -19.78
N LYS A 5 -3.02 27.61 -18.98
CA LYS A 5 -2.98 27.13 -17.61
C LYS A 5 -2.74 25.62 -17.63
N LYS A 6 -1.50 25.20 -17.34
CA LYS A 6 -1.17 23.78 -17.11
C LYS A 6 -2.11 23.18 -16.06
N SER A 7 -2.76 22.09 -16.44
CA SER A 7 -3.70 21.34 -15.62
C SER A 7 -3.00 20.81 -14.35
N THR A 8 -3.70 20.81 -13.21
CA THR A 8 -3.26 20.22 -11.94
C THR A 8 -2.73 18.79 -12.13
N TRP A 9 -3.29 18.07 -13.11
CA TRP A 9 -2.89 16.73 -13.54
C TRP A 9 -1.44 16.64 -14.06
N ASP A 10 -0.97 17.63 -14.81
CA ASP A 10 0.38 17.62 -15.38
C ASP A 10 1.42 17.92 -14.31
N LYS A 11 1.06 18.75 -13.32
CA LYS A 11 1.92 19.09 -12.18
C LYS A 11 2.10 17.88 -11.25
N THR A 12 1.03 17.14 -10.93
CA THR A 12 1.12 15.95 -10.07
C THR A 12 1.95 14.84 -10.74
N LYS A 13 1.82 14.65 -12.06
CA LYS A 13 2.65 13.69 -12.82
C LYS A 13 4.13 14.08 -12.83
N THR A 14 4.46 15.35 -13.03
CA THR A 14 5.86 15.82 -13.04
C THR A 14 6.50 15.82 -11.65
N THR A 15 5.75 16.16 -10.59
CA THR A 15 6.24 16.09 -9.21
C THR A 15 6.50 14.66 -8.76
N SER A 16 5.65 13.70 -9.17
CA SER A 16 5.87 12.27 -8.88
C SER A 16 7.21 11.78 -9.45
N LYS A 17 7.46 12.01 -10.75
CA LYS A 17 8.72 11.64 -11.42
C LYS A 17 9.96 12.27 -10.76
N SER A 18 9.89 13.56 -10.41
CA SER A 18 11.04 14.27 -9.82
C SER A 18 11.39 13.80 -8.41
N TRP A 19 10.41 13.37 -7.60
CA TRP A 19 10.68 12.77 -6.30
C TRP A 19 11.32 11.38 -6.46
N PHE A 20 10.80 10.54 -7.36
CA PHE A 20 11.38 9.22 -7.64
C PHE A 20 12.84 9.28 -8.14
N GLU A 21 13.20 10.31 -8.92
CA GLU A 21 14.58 10.54 -9.37
C GLU A 21 15.50 11.07 -8.24
N LYS A 22 14.99 11.93 -7.34
CA LYS A 22 15.79 12.60 -6.31
C LYS A 22 16.17 11.74 -5.10
N VAL A 23 15.48 10.62 -4.87
CA VAL A 23 15.75 9.73 -3.71
C VAL A 23 16.55 8.48 -4.12
N GLY A 24 17.06 8.42 -5.35
CA GLY A 24 17.64 7.21 -5.97
C GLY A 24 18.89 6.60 -5.28
N VAL A 25 19.76 7.40 -4.65
CA VAL A 25 21.02 6.88 -4.08
C VAL A 25 20.84 6.11 -2.76
N PRO A 26 20.09 6.61 -1.75
CA PRO A 26 19.76 5.83 -0.56
C PRO A 26 18.74 4.70 -0.81
N ILE A 27 17.87 4.84 -1.84
CA ILE A 27 16.88 3.82 -2.20
C ILE A 27 17.48 2.61 -2.93
N ASN A 28 18.58 2.76 -3.68
CA ASN A 28 19.26 1.62 -4.31
C ASN A 28 19.78 0.61 -3.27
N LYS A 29 20.28 1.08 -2.12
CA LYS A 29 20.71 0.19 -1.01
C LYS A 29 19.54 -0.50 -0.32
N LEU A 30 18.39 0.17 -0.21
CA LEU A 30 17.19 -0.40 0.42
C LEU A 30 16.41 -1.32 -0.55
N SER A 31 16.35 -1.01 -1.84
CA SER A 31 15.76 -1.85 -2.90
C SER A 31 16.55 -3.15 -3.11
N ASN A 32 17.89 -3.10 -3.06
CA ASN A 32 18.73 -4.30 -3.14
C ASN A 32 18.66 -5.15 -1.86
N LYS A 33 18.32 -4.56 -0.72
CA LYS A 33 18.25 -5.23 0.59
C LYS A 33 16.85 -5.75 0.96
N LEU A 34 15.80 -5.16 0.41
CA LEU A 34 14.40 -5.53 0.65
C LEU A 34 13.74 -6.25 -0.54
N GLY A 35 14.51 -6.56 -1.58
CA GLY A 35 14.02 -7.17 -2.82
C GLY A 35 13.36 -6.13 -3.72
N ALA A 36 13.80 -6.04 -4.96
CA ALA A 36 13.31 -5.05 -5.94
C ALA A 36 11.79 -5.13 -6.20
N GLU A 37 11.12 -6.22 -5.79
CA GLU A 37 9.66 -6.39 -5.87
C GLU A 37 8.87 -5.53 -4.86
N ALA A 38 9.49 -5.12 -3.75
CA ALA A 38 8.74 -4.81 -2.53
C ALA A 38 7.94 -3.50 -2.52
N PHE A 39 8.09 -2.60 -3.49
CA PHE A 39 7.33 -1.33 -3.47
C PHE A 39 7.24 -0.58 -4.81
N TRP A 40 8.05 -0.94 -5.80
CA TRP A 40 7.99 -0.28 -7.10
C TRP A 40 6.74 -0.70 -7.87
N PRO A 41 6.06 0.22 -8.59
CA PRO A 41 4.94 -0.13 -9.45
C PRO A 41 5.35 -1.14 -10.52
N THR A 42 4.76 -2.32 -10.45
CA THR A 42 4.94 -3.43 -11.40
C THR A 42 3.74 -3.56 -12.34
N SER A 43 3.73 -4.53 -13.25
CA SER A 43 2.57 -4.76 -14.10
C SER A 43 1.33 -5.16 -13.28
N LEU A 44 0.12 -4.95 -13.83
CA LEU A 44 -1.11 -5.14 -13.05
C LEU A 44 -1.32 -6.60 -12.57
N ASP A 45 -0.86 -7.58 -13.33
CA ASP A 45 -0.78 -9.00 -12.93
C ASP A 45 0.10 -9.19 -11.68
N GLN A 46 1.31 -8.61 -11.67
CA GLN A 46 2.22 -8.71 -10.53
C GLN A 46 1.67 -7.99 -9.28
N GLU A 47 1.00 -6.85 -9.47
CA GLU A 47 0.32 -6.17 -8.35
C GLU A 47 -0.90 -6.96 -7.86
N ALA A 48 -1.59 -7.71 -8.73
CA ALA A 48 -2.69 -8.59 -8.35
C ALA A 48 -2.19 -9.79 -7.54
N ASP A 49 -1.10 -10.44 -7.95
CA ASP A 49 -0.47 -11.55 -7.20
C ASP A 49 0.08 -11.06 -5.85
N LYS A 50 0.69 -9.87 -5.82
CA LYS A 50 1.11 -9.22 -4.57
C LYS A 50 -0.09 -8.94 -3.65
N ALA A 51 -1.18 -8.43 -4.19
CA ALA A 51 -2.40 -8.19 -3.41
C ALA A 51 -3.03 -9.49 -2.90
N ALA A 52 -2.95 -10.58 -3.65
CA ALA A 52 -3.35 -11.91 -3.19
C ALA A 52 -2.49 -12.34 -1.98
N ARG A 53 -1.15 -12.21 -2.04
CA ARG A 53 -0.27 -12.49 -0.90
C ARG A 53 -0.62 -11.66 0.34
N ILE A 54 -0.89 -10.37 0.15
CA ILE A 54 -1.31 -9.47 1.22
C ILE A 54 -2.64 -9.93 1.82
N LEU A 55 -3.68 -10.13 1.01
CA LEU A 55 -5.00 -10.56 1.49
C LEU A 55 -4.94 -11.89 2.23
N ARG A 56 -4.17 -12.85 1.72
CA ARG A 56 -3.94 -14.13 2.39
C ARG A 56 -3.31 -13.93 3.76
N SER A 57 -2.28 -13.10 3.87
CA SER A 57 -1.67 -12.81 5.16
C SER A 57 -2.65 -12.16 6.14
N PHE A 58 -3.45 -11.18 5.68
CA PHE A 58 -4.38 -10.46 6.56
C PHE A 58 -5.63 -11.27 6.95
N CYS A 59 -6.09 -12.19 6.10
CA CYS A 59 -7.38 -12.86 6.27
C CYS A 59 -7.27 -14.34 6.64
N ILE A 60 -6.16 -15.01 6.29
CA ILE A 60 -6.02 -16.47 6.40
C ILE A 60 -4.90 -16.82 7.39
N ASP A 61 -3.67 -16.35 7.13
CA ASP A 61 -2.52 -16.70 7.97
C ASP A 61 -2.51 -15.92 9.30
N GLY A 62 -3.12 -14.72 9.31
CA GLY A 62 -3.14 -13.79 10.42
C GLY A 62 -1.92 -12.86 10.45
N PHE A 63 -2.06 -11.72 11.11
CA PHE A 63 -1.03 -10.72 11.27
C PHE A 63 -0.94 -10.22 12.71
N MET A 64 0.24 -9.70 13.05
CA MET A 64 0.44 -9.00 14.32
C MET A 64 0.02 -7.54 14.13
N SER A 65 -1.04 -7.11 14.81
CA SER A 65 -1.39 -5.69 14.84
C SER A 65 -0.60 -4.99 15.97
N GLU A 66 -0.01 -3.83 15.69
CA GLU A 66 0.55 -2.95 16.73
C GLU A 66 -0.53 -2.03 17.33
N GLN A 67 -1.77 -2.51 17.51
CA GLN A 67 -2.78 -1.68 18.18
C GLN A 67 -2.28 -1.27 19.58
N GLY A 68 -2.01 0.03 19.69
CA GLY A 68 -1.50 0.69 20.87
C GLY A 68 -2.37 0.38 22.09
N GLY A 69 -1.71 0.10 23.20
CA GLY A 69 -2.36 -0.15 24.48
C GLY A 69 -3.38 0.94 24.80
N GLY A 70 -4.65 0.52 24.87
CA GLY A 70 -5.66 1.30 25.55
C GLY A 70 -5.18 1.60 26.96
N LYS A 71 -5.32 2.85 27.38
CA LYS A 71 -5.19 3.25 28.78
C LYS A 71 -6.32 2.59 29.57
N HIS A 72 -6.15 1.36 30.02
CA HIS A 72 -6.75 0.74 31.22
C HIS A 72 -6.31 -0.72 31.30
N GLY A 73 -5.83 -1.17 32.47
CA GLY A 73 -5.70 -2.58 32.80
C GLY A 73 -4.28 -3.13 32.78
N ASN A 74 -3.83 -3.60 33.93
CA ASN A 74 -2.57 -4.31 34.14
C ASN A 74 -2.72 -5.76 33.63
N ASP A 75 -2.84 -5.96 32.32
CA ASP A 75 -2.95 -7.29 31.71
C ASP A 75 -1.78 -7.56 30.77
N LYS A 76 -1.13 -8.71 30.99
CA LYS A 76 -0.01 -9.22 30.22
C LYS A 76 -0.38 -9.21 28.73
N LYS A 77 0.44 -8.55 27.89
CA LYS A 77 0.30 -8.55 26.42
C LYS A 77 0.30 -9.99 25.89
N HIS A 78 -0.87 -10.58 25.71
CA HIS A 78 -1.02 -11.77 24.88
C HIS A 78 -0.88 -11.31 23.43
N LYS A 79 0.12 -11.83 22.73
CA LYS A 79 0.26 -11.68 21.27
C LYS A 79 -0.88 -12.49 20.62
N SER A 80 -2.02 -11.88 20.32
CA SER A 80 -3.05 -12.49 19.47
C SER A 80 -2.63 -12.32 18.01
N LEU A 81 -2.75 -13.40 17.23
CA LEU A 81 -2.77 -13.30 15.77
C LEU A 81 -4.13 -12.73 15.40
N ASP A 82 -4.14 -11.50 14.89
CA ASP A 82 -5.36 -10.86 14.42
C ASP A 82 -5.57 -11.23 12.94
N HIS A 83 -6.82 -11.35 12.51
CA HIS A 83 -7.17 -11.53 11.11
C HIS A 83 -8.36 -10.63 10.80
N ILE A 84 -8.49 -10.20 9.55
CA ILE A 84 -9.70 -9.52 9.09
C ILE A 84 -10.82 -10.57 9.07
N PRO A 85 -11.91 -10.41 9.85
CA PRO A 85 -12.98 -11.39 9.87
C PRO A 85 -13.60 -11.56 8.48
N PRO A 86 -13.95 -12.79 8.05
CA PRO A 86 -14.53 -13.01 6.72
C PRO A 86 -15.80 -12.21 6.44
N GLU A 87 -16.57 -11.91 7.49
CA GLU A 87 -17.78 -11.07 7.45
C GLU A 87 -17.49 -9.63 7.05
N VAL A 88 -16.32 -9.10 7.44
CA VAL A 88 -15.88 -7.76 7.06
C VAL A 88 -15.61 -7.70 5.56
N ILE A 89 -14.98 -8.73 5.01
CA ILE A 89 -14.70 -8.82 3.56
C ILE A 89 -16.00 -9.05 2.76
N ARG A 90 -16.88 -9.95 3.22
CA ARG A 90 -18.17 -10.24 2.54
C ARG A 90 -19.08 -9.01 2.46
N ASN A 91 -19.09 -8.18 3.50
CA ASN A 91 -19.95 -6.99 3.56
C ASN A 91 -19.30 -5.75 2.92
N ALA A 92 -18.05 -5.84 2.47
CA ALA A 92 -17.36 -4.73 1.83
C ALA A 92 -17.96 -4.40 0.47
N ARG A 93 -17.94 -3.11 0.11
CA ARG A 93 -18.22 -2.61 -1.25
C ARG A 93 -16.98 -2.64 -2.15
N GLY A 94 -15.79 -2.67 -1.55
CA GLY A 94 -14.54 -2.82 -2.27
C GLY A 94 -13.36 -2.94 -1.33
N LEU A 95 -12.22 -3.32 -1.91
CA LEU A 95 -10.95 -3.44 -1.20
C LEU A 95 -9.90 -2.67 -1.99
N ALA A 96 -9.14 -1.81 -1.32
CA ALA A 96 -7.88 -1.31 -1.86
C ALA A 96 -6.72 -1.98 -1.11
N VAL A 97 -5.84 -2.64 -1.85
CA VAL A 97 -4.75 -3.45 -1.30
C VAL A 97 -3.45 -2.96 -1.92
N PHE A 98 -2.50 -2.52 -1.09
CA PHE A 98 -1.28 -1.91 -1.57
C PHE A 98 -0.13 -2.05 -0.60
N THR A 99 1.09 -1.91 -1.14
CA THR A 99 2.33 -1.82 -0.36
C THR A 99 2.93 -0.44 -0.54
N VAL A 100 3.42 0.16 0.53
CA VAL A 100 4.07 1.47 0.53
C VAL A 100 5.38 1.40 1.29
N MET A 101 6.43 1.95 0.68
CA MET A 101 7.65 2.31 1.39
C MET A 101 7.49 3.71 1.96
N ARG A 102 7.78 3.88 3.25
CA ARG A 102 7.76 5.15 3.95
C ARG A 102 9.10 5.40 4.63
N MET A 103 9.57 6.64 4.57
CA MET A 103 10.78 7.07 5.25
C MET A 103 10.69 8.54 5.65
N GLY A 104 11.38 8.94 6.72
CA GLY A 104 11.43 10.34 7.11
C GLY A 104 12.36 10.65 8.26
N LEU A 105 12.77 11.93 8.32
CA LEU A 105 13.38 12.58 9.46
C LEU A 105 12.90 14.03 9.47
N HIS A 106 11.97 14.36 10.36
CA HIS A 106 11.21 15.62 10.39
C HIS A 106 10.28 15.87 9.19
N TRP A 107 10.80 15.70 7.97
CA TRP A 107 10.02 15.55 6.74
C TRP A 107 9.89 14.07 6.40
N SER A 108 8.72 13.63 5.95
CA SER A 108 8.48 12.26 5.53
C SER A 108 7.96 12.20 4.09
N GLY A 109 8.33 11.10 3.43
CA GLY A 109 7.86 10.75 2.10
C GLY A 109 7.51 9.27 2.06
N ALA A 110 6.43 8.94 1.38
CA ALA A 110 6.06 7.57 1.10
C ALA A 110 5.58 7.40 -0.33
N GLY A 111 5.85 6.22 -0.89
CA GLY A 111 5.45 5.85 -2.25
C GLY A 111 5.18 4.37 -2.35
N GLY A 112 4.16 4.03 -3.13
CA GLY A 112 3.76 2.64 -3.31
C GLY A 112 2.70 2.45 -4.38
N SER A 113 2.32 1.20 -4.59
CA SER A 113 1.33 0.79 -5.57
C SER A 113 0.55 -0.42 -5.07
N GLY A 114 -0.55 -0.67 -5.75
CA GLY A 114 -1.33 -1.87 -5.54
C GLY A 114 -2.55 -1.86 -6.46
N ILE A 115 -3.63 -2.47 -5.98
CA ILE A 115 -4.88 -2.59 -6.71
C ILE A 115 -6.08 -2.11 -5.90
N ILE A 116 -7.17 -1.83 -6.60
CA ILE A 116 -8.51 -1.74 -6.04
C ILE A 116 -9.46 -2.68 -6.78
N VAL A 117 -10.33 -3.35 -6.03
CA VAL A 117 -11.44 -4.19 -6.52
C VAL A 117 -12.76 -3.73 -5.90
N ALA A 118 -13.85 -3.90 -6.62
CA ALA A 118 -15.20 -3.56 -6.18
C ALA A 118 -16.07 -4.81 -6.09
N LYS A 119 -17.07 -4.80 -5.21
CA LYS A 119 -18.13 -5.80 -5.17
C LYS A 119 -19.20 -5.43 -6.20
N LEU A 120 -19.41 -6.30 -7.18
CA LEU A 120 -20.43 -6.13 -8.22
C LEU A 120 -21.83 -6.44 -7.67
N PRO A 121 -22.92 -5.95 -8.32
CA PRO A 121 -24.29 -6.24 -7.89
C PRO A 121 -24.65 -7.73 -7.83
N ASN A 122 -23.94 -8.57 -8.59
CA ASN A 122 -24.11 -10.03 -8.57
C ASN A 122 -23.33 -10.72 -7.43
N GLY A 123 -22.67 -9.96 -6.55
CA GLY A 123 -21.86 -10.48 -5.45
C GLY A 123 -20.47 -10.98 -5.84
N GLN A 124 -20.07 -10.91 -7.11
CA GLN A 124 -18.70 -11.23 -7.55
C GLN A 124 -17.79 -10.02 -7.39
N TRP A 125 -16.49 -10.25 -7.38
CA TRP A 125 -15.50 -9.17 -7.42
C TRP A 125 -15.28 -8.68 -8.85
N SER A 126 -15.13 -7.37 -9.02
CA SER A 126 -14.74 -6.76 -10.29
C SER A 126 -13.28 -7.11 -10.62
N PRO A 127 -12.86 -7.03 -11.89
CA PRO A 127 -11.45 -6.95 -12.25
C PRO A 127 -10.71 -5.85 -11.45
N PRO A 128 -9.40 -6.01 -11.15
CA PRO A 128 -8.64 -5.04 -10.40
C PRO A 128 -8.28 -3.81 -11.24
N SER A 129 -8.23 -2.65 -10.61
CA SER A 129 -7.65 -1.45 -11.20
C SER A 129 -6.37 -1.07 -10.47
N GLY A 130 -5.30 -0.76 -11.20
CA GLY A 130 -4.04 -0.35 -10.61
C GLY A 130 -4.13 1.02 -9.95
N ILE A 131 -3.57 1.14 -8.75
CA ILE A 131 -3.47 2.39 -7.99
C ILE A 131 -2.03 2.73 -7.66
N LEU A 132 -1.75 4.02 -7.53
CA LEU A 132 -0.49 4.59 -7.09
C LEU A 132 -0.74 5.46 -5.87
N ILE A 133 0.07 5.27 -4.84
CA ILE A 133 -0.03 5.94 -3.56
C ILE A 133 1.20 6.83 -3.39
N HIS A 134 0.98 8.08 -3.02
CA HIS A 134 2.05 9.02 -2.66
C HIS A 134 1.67 9.78 -1.40
N THR A 135 2.56 9.78 -0.42
CA THR A 135 2.35 10.48 0.86
C THR A 135 3.49 11.43 1.12
N MET A 136 3.17 12.62 1.60
CA MET A 136 4.14 13.57 2.14
C MET A 136 3.67 14.01 3.52
N GLY A 137 4.61 14.16 4.44
CA GLY A 137 4.28 14.55 5.80
C GLY A 137 5.36 15.37 6.48
N TRP A 138 4.96 15.93 7.60
CA TRP A 138 5.84 16.65 8.51
C TRP A 138 5.50 16.30 9.95
N GLY A 139 6.53 16.07 10.76
CA GLY A 139 6.32 15.63 12.14
C GLY A 139 7.60 15.43 12.94
N PHE A 140 7.45 15.04 14.18
CA PHE A 140 8.57 14.60 15.01
C PHE A 140 8.71 13.10 14.85
N MET A 141 9.50 12.69 13.85
CA MET A 141 9.69 11.29 13.53
C MET A 141 11.00 11.00 12.84
N ALA A 142 11.39 9.75 12.97
CA ALA A 142 12.55 9.18 12.34
C ALA A 142 12.27 7.71 12.01
N GLY A 143 12.62 7.31 10.79
CA GLY A 143 12.58 5.90 10.45
C GLY A 143 12.36 5.59 8.98
N ALA A 144 12.32 4.30 8.71
CA ALA A 144 11.91 3.74 7.44
C ALA A 144 11.23 2.39 7.67
N ASP A 145 10.10 2.19 6.98
CA ASP A 145 9.35 0.96 6.95
C ASP A 145 8.74 0.70 5.56
N ILE A 146 8.47 -0.57 5.28
CA ILE A 146 7.57 -0.98 4.21
C ILE A 146 6.33 -1.54 4.88
N TYR A 147 5.16 -1.07 4.48
CA TYR A 147 3.91 -1.55 5.02
C TYR A 147 2.96 -2.02 3.93
N ASP A 148 2.30 -3.13 4.22
CA ASP A 148 1.14 -3.61 3.48
C ASP A 148 -0.12 -3.06 4.13
N CYS A 149 -1.10 -2.73 3.30
CA CYS A 149 -2.33 -2.09 3.71
C CYS A 149 -3.53 -2.71 3.00
N VAL A 150 -4.55 -3.07 3.77
CA VAL A 150 -5.88 -3.48 3.28
C VAL A 150 -6.91 -2.45 3.76
N CYS A 151 -7.42 -1.67 2.82
CA CYS A 151 -8.53 -0.75 3.04
C CYS A 151 -9.85 -1.45 2.69
N VAL A 152 -10.66 -1.73 3.70
CA VAL A 152 -12.03 -2.25 3.54
C VAL A 152 -12.98 -1.08 3.36
N ILE A 153 -13.60 -0.97 2.18
CA ILE A 153 -14.48 0.13 1.82
C ILE A 153 -15.93 -0.34 2.02
N ASN A 154 -16.66 0.31 2.92
CA ASN A 154 -17.95 -0.20 3.41
C ASN A 154 -19.18 0.39 2.70
N ASN A 155 -19.02 1.45 1.90
CA ASN A 155 -20.13 2.10 1.22
C ASN A 155 -19.75 2.65 -0.17
N ASP A 156 -20.77 2.94 -0.97
CA ASP A 156 -20.62 3.40 -2.36
C ASP A 156 -19.95 4.78 -2.44
N HIS A 157 -20.16 5.64 -1.43
CA HIS A 157 -19.48 6.94 -1.34
C HIS A 157 -17.97 6.77 -1.13
N GLY A 158 -17.56 5.82 -0.29
CA GLY A 158 -16.16 5.43 -0.10
C GLY A 158 -15.57 4.94 -1.42
N MET A 159 -16.29 4.08 -2.15
CA MET A 159 -15.87 3.58 -3.46
C MET A 159 -15.73 4.70 -4.49
N GLU A 160 -16.67 5.64 -4.55
CA GLU A 160 -16.60 6.79 -5.47
C GLU A 160 -15.33 7.60 -5.24
N GLY A 161 -14.89 7.75 -3.99
CA GLY A 161 -13.63 8.41 -3.65
C GLY A 161 -12.41 7.80 -4.34
N PHE A 162 -12.38 6.47 -4.54
CA PHE A 162 -11.29 5.79 -5.24
C PHE A 162 -11.44 5.77 -6.77
N THR A 163 -12.63 6.06 -7.31
CA THR A 163 -12.82 6.23 -8.76
C THR A 163 -12.27 7.57 -9.29
N ARG A 164 -11.81 8.44 -8.38
CA ARG A 164 -11.25 9.76 -8.68
C ARG A 164 -9.92 9.91 -7.95
N VAL A 165 -9.26 11.05 -8.13
CA VAL A 165 -8.09 11.39 -7.31
C VAL A 165 -8.56 11.56 -5.87
N ARG A 166 -8.05 10.69 -4.99
CA ARG A 166 -8.35 10.72 -3.56
C ARG A 166 -7.21 11.40 -2.83
N CYS A 167 -7.54 12.36 -1.97
CA CYS A 167 -6.58 13.03 -1.10
C CYS A 167 -7.01 12.83 0.35
N THR A 168 -6.15 12.32 1.21
CA THR A 168 -6.42 12.21 2.65
C THR A 168 -5.44 13.06 3.42
N LEU A 169 -5.88 13.65 4.52
CA LEU A 169 -5.03 14.46 5.41
C LEU A 169 -5.21 13.97 6.85
N GLY A 170 -4.15 13.53 7.51
CA GLY A 170 -4.22 13.06 8.90
C GLY A 170 -2.93 12.38 9.37
N GLY A 171 -2.87 11.97 10.63
CA GLY A 171 -1.85 11.03 11.11
C GLY A 171 -2.32 9.61 10.83
N GLU A 172 -1.52 8.84 10.09
CA GLU A 172 -1.75 7.45 9.65
C GLU A 172 -3.23 7.12 9.28
N VAL A 173 -3.53 7.24 7.97
CA VAL A 173 -4.72 6.74 7.24
C VAL A 173 -6.05 6.68 8.02
N SER A 174 -6.40 7.73 8.78
CA SER A 174 -7.63 7.75 9.59
C SER A 174 -8.61 8.88 9.27
N ALA A 175 -8.25 9.83 8.40
CA ALA A 175 -9.12 10.94 8.00
C ALA A 175 -9.23 11.08 6.46
N ALA A 176 -10.40 10.71 5.94
CA ALA A 176 -10.74 10.85 4.54
C ALA A 176 -11.17 12.30 4.24
N VAL A 177 -10.42 13.02 3.40
CA VAL A 177 -10.88 14.30 2.82
C VAL A 177 -11.40 14.01 1.41
N GLY A 178 -12.52 14.64 1.02
CA GLY A 178 -13.08 14.49 -0.33
C GLY A 178 -12.14 15.01 -1.43
N PRO A 179 -12.41 14.73 -2.72
CA PRO A 179 -11.57 15.16 -3.83
C PRO A 179 -11.27 16.67 -3.79
N LEU A 180 -9.99 17.04 -3.92
CA LEU A 180 -9.54 18.44 -3.95
C LEU A 180 -10.25 19.20 -5.08
N GLY A 181 -11.18 20.08 -4.72
CA GLY A 181 -11.89 20.96 -5.67
C GLY A 181 -13.39 20.67 -5.86
N GLY A 182 -13.94 19.64 -5.23
CA GLY A 182 -15.39 19.42 -5.12
C GLY A 182 -15.84 19.73 -3.70
N GLY A 183 -16.18 20.98 -3.42
CA GLY A 183 -16.50 21.44 -2.07
C GLY A 183 -17.66 20.68 -1.44
N SER A 184 -17.39 19.91 -0.39
CA SER A 184 -18.21 19.80 0.82
C SER A 184 -17.55 18.77 1.76
N MET A 185 -16.84 19.28 2.77
CA MET A 185 -16.64 18.54 4.01
C MET A 185 -17.98 18.63 4.74
N VAL A 186 -18.87 17.65 4.51
CA VAL A 186 -20.09 17.56 5.32
C VAL A 186 -19.69 16.93 6.64
N ASP A 187 -19.28 17.80 7.54
CA ASP A 187 -19.22 17.54 8.97
C ASP A 187 -20.69 17.36 9.42
N SER A 188 -21.16 16.12 9.39
CA SER A 188 -22.46 15.75 9.93
C SER A 188 -22.23 14.64 10.93
N GLU A 189 -22.68 14.88 12.15
CA GLU A 189 -22.71 13.94 13.28
C GLU A 189 -23.27 12.55 12.94
N VAL A 190 -23.98 12.42 11.81
CA VAL A 190 -24.49 11.16 11.23
C VAL A 190 -23.37 10.26 10.67
N PHE A 191 -22.26 10.82 10.16
CA PHE A 191 -21.09 10.07 9.66
C PHE A 191 -20.21 9.46 10.76
N LYS A 192 -20.40 9.86 12.02
CA LYS A 192 -19.67 9.29 13.17
C LYS A 192 -19.99 7.81 13.43
N ARG A 193 -21.06 7.26 12.83
CA ARG A 193 -21.51 5.87 13.08
C ARG A 193 -20.97 4.81 12.13
N GLN A 194 -20.40 5.18 10.97
CA GLN A 194 -19.78 4.22 10.05
C GLN A 194 -18.59 4.87 9.34
N THR A 195 -17.37 4.58 9.81
CA THR A 195 -16.16 4.94 9.08
C THR A 195 -16.28 4.35 7.66
N PRO A 196 -16.29 5.17 6.59
CA PRO A 196 -16.57 4.68 5.24
C PRO A 196 -15.49 3.71 4.74
N VAL A 197 -14.31 3.74 5.36
CA VAL A 197 -13.18 2.87 5.07
C VAL A 197 -12.54 2.44 6.41
N TRP A 198 -12.31 1.15 6.58
CA TRP A 198 -11.44 0.60 7.63
C TRP A 198 -10.08 0.25 7.05
N THR A 199 -9.01 0.61 7.74
CA THR A 199 -7.64 0.39 7.27
C THR A 199 -6.95 -0.59 8.20
N TYR A 200 -6.43 -1.67 7.63
CA TYR A 200 -5.59 -2.64 8.32
C TYR A 200 -4.20 -2.55 7.74
N THR A 201 -3.21 -2.33 8.60
CA THR A 201 -1.82 -2.13 8.19
C THR A 201 -0.91 -3.09 8.92
N LYS A 202 0.07 -3.61 8.21
CA LYS A 202 1.13 -4.47 8.73
C LYS A 202 2.45 -3.97 8.15
N SER A 203 3.36 -3.55 9.02
CA SER A 203 4.61 -2.92 8.60
C SER A 203 5.84 -3.73 9.04
N LYS A 204 6.91 -3.58 8.26
CA LYS A 204 8.24 -4.04 8.61
C LYS A 204 9.21 -2.88 8.52
N GLY A 205 9.88 -2.62 9.63
CA GLY A 205 10.86 -1.55 9.73
C GLY A 205 10.80 -0.92 11.11
N LEU A 206 11.44 0.24 11.24
CA LEU A 206 11.33 1.07 12.42
C LEU A 206 10.91 2.45 11.97
N TYR A 207 9.68 2.82 12.29
CA TYR A 207 9.13 4.12 12.00
C TYR A 207 8.43 4.66 13.24
N LEU A 208 9.06 5.62 13.91
CA LEU A 208 8.60 6.11 15.20
C LEU A 208 8.36 7.61 15.14
N GLY A 209 7.26 8.03 15.73
CA GLY A 209 6.97 9.45 15.97
C GLY A 209 5.53 9.83 15.72
N VAL A 210 5.30 11.14 15.62
CA VAL A 210 3.99 11.74 15.35
C VAL A 210 4.12 12.65 14.13
N GLN A 211 3.32 12.40 13.09
CA GLN A 211 3.22 13.26 11.90
C GLN A 211 1.80 13.65 11.57
N VAL A 212 1.71 14.68 10.74
CA VAL A 212 0.58 14.91 9.86
C VAL A 212 1.01 14.58 8.44
N ASP A 213 0.22 13.76 7.76
CA ASP A 213 0.43 13.31 6.40
C ASP A 213 -0.67 13.79 5.46
N GLY A 214 -0.27 14.14 4.25
CA GLY A 214 -1.13 14.21 3.08
C GLY A 214 -0.86 13.03 2.15
N THR A 215 -1.84 12.17 1.92
CA THR A 215 -1.75 11.06 0.97
C THR A 215 -2.61 11.34 -0.26
N ILE A 216 -2.06 11.06 -1.44
CA ILE A 216 -2.77 11.10 -2.70
C ILE A 216 -2.79 9.68 -3.27
N ILE A 217 -3.97 9.19 -3.63
CA ILE A 217 -4.17 7.93 -4.35
C ILE A 217 -4.72 8.26 -5.73
N VAL A 218 -4.05 7.76 -6.76
CA VAL A 218 -4.42 7.95 -8.17
C VAL A 218 -4.48 6.63 -8.91
N GLU A 219 -5.32 6.61 -9.93
CA GLU A 219 -5.39 5.50 -10.88
C GLU A 219 -4.12 5.43 -11.76
N ARG A 220 -3.63 4.21 -12.00
CA ARG A 220 -2.57 3.90 -12.98
C ARG A 220 -3.13 3.72 -14.38
N THR A 221 -3.68 4.79 -14.97
CA THR A 221 -4.42 4.73 -16.26
C THR A 221 -3.65 4.03 -17.37
N SER A 222 -2.36 4.34 -17.55
CA SER A 222 -1.55 3.73 -18.62
C SER A 222 -1.28 2.25 -18.40
N GLU A 223 -1.20 1.80 -17.15
CA GLU A 223 -1.06 0.37 -16.86
C GLU A 223 -2.40 -0.36 -17.06
N ASN A 224 -3.52 0.26 -16.66
CA ASN A 224 -4.85 -0.29 -16.90
C ASN A 224 -5.11 -0.45 -18.41
N GLU A 225 -4.80 0.57 -19.21
CA GLU A 225 -4.90 0.51 -20.68
C GLU A 225 -4.03 -0.63 -21.25
N ARG A 226 -2.78 -0.75 -20.80
CA ARG A 226 -1.85 -1.81 -21.21
C ARG A 226 -2.39 -3.21 -20.88
N PHE A 227 -2.85 -3.42 -19.66
CA PHE A 227 -3.26 -4.73 -19.17
C PHE A 227 -4.56 -5.21 -19.83
N TYR A 228 -5.54 -4.32 -19.97
CA TYR A 228 -6.85 -4.67 -20.55
C TYR A 228 -6.87 -4.57 -22.09
N GLY A 229 -5.89 -3.90 -22.71
CA GLY A 229 -5.89 -3.66 -24.15
C GLY A 229 -7.03 -2.75 -24.61
N VAL A 230 -7.56 -1.91 -23.71
CA VAL A 230 -8.67 -0.98 -23.97
C VAL A 230 -8.17 0.45 -23.81
N GLU A 231 -8.22 1.23 -24.88
CA GLU A 231 -7.80 2.64 -24.85
C GLU A 231 -8.68 3.47 -23.91
N LYS A 232 -8.05 4.35 -23.12
CA LYS A 232 -8.70 5.31 -22.22
C LYS A 232 -9.62 4.67 -21.18
N VAL A 233 -9.43 3.38 -20.90
CA VAL A 233 -10.17 2.68 -19.85
C VAL A 233 -9.91 3.37 -18.51
N ARG A 234 -11.00 3.70 -17.81
CA ARG A 234 -10.94 4.29 -16.47
C ARG A 234 -11.29 3.26 -15.41
N ASN A 235 -10.76 3.44 -14.21
CA ASN A 235 -11.05 2.57 -13.08
C ASN A 235 -12.54 2.42 -12.80
N LYS A 236 -13.36 3.44 -13.03
CA LYS A 236 -14.82 3.36 -12.91
C LYS A 236 -15.42 2.25 -13.79
N GLN A 237 -14.94 2.10 -15.02
CA GLN A 237 -15.40 1.07 -15.96
C GLN A 237 -14.89 -0.32 -15.55
N ILE A 238 -13.63 -0.39 -15.11
CA ILE A 238 -13.00 -1.61 -14.62
C ILE A 238 -13.75 -2.15 -13.39
N LEU A 239 -14.02 -1.28 -12.43
CA LEU A 239 -14.71 -1.59 -11.18
C LEU A 239 -16.21 -1.86 -11.38
N ALA A 240 -16.79 -1.41 -12.50
CA ALA A 240 -18.13 -1.79 -12.93
C ALA A 240 -18.19 -3.16 -13.63
N GLY A 241 -17.03 -3.81 -13.87
CA GLY A 241 -16.95 -5.10 -14.55
C GLY A 241 -17.10 -5.02 -16.06
N GLU A 242 -16.87 -3.84 -16.66
CA GLU A 242 -17.03 -3.60 -18.11
C GLU A 242 -15.85 -4.13 -18.95
N VAL A 243 -14.80 -4.65 -18.30
CA VAL A 243 -13.59 -5.15 -18.95
C VAL A 243 -13.38 -6.63 -18.67
N ARG A 244 -12.62 -7.30 -19.53
CA ARG A 244 -12.21 -8.68 -19.34
C ARG A 244 -10.69 -8.74 -19.13
N PRO A 245 -10.21 -9.29 -18.00
CA PRO A 245 -8.78 -9.50 -17.81
C PRO A 245 -8.26 -10.58 -18.77
N PRO A 246 -6.97 -10.54 -19.15
CA PRO A 246 -6.36 -11.62 -19.92
C PRO A 246 -6.48 -12.97 -19.17
N PRO A 247 -6.82 -14.08 -19.86
CA PRO A 247 -7.01 -15.37 -19.21
C PRO A 247 -5.80 -15.82 -18.37
N GLY A 248 -6.06 -16.37 -17.19
CA GLY A 248 -5.03 -16.93 -16.30
C GLY A 248 -4.23 -15.92 -15.47
N THR A 249 -4.39 -14.60 -15.69
CA THR A 249 -3.56 -13.57 -15.03
C THR A 249 -3.97 -13.21 -13.60
N LEU A 250 -5.16 -13.62 -13.14
CA LEU A 250 -5.74 -13.20 -11.85
C LEU A 250 -6.20 -14.36 -10.97
N VAL A 251 -5.72 -15.58 -11.26
CA VAL A 251 -6.18 -16.81 -10.59
C VAL A 251 -5.99 -16.72 -9.07
N GLN A 252 -4.79 -16.36 -8.62
CA GLN A 252 -4.47 -16.27 -7.20
C GLN A 252 -5.28 -15.18 -6.48
N LEU A 253 -5.50 -14.04 -7.14
CA LEU A 253 -6.31 -12.95 -6.60
C LEU A 253 -7.76 -13.39 -6.39
N TRP A 254 -8.37 -14.04 -7.38
CA TRP A 254 -9.76 -14.52 -7.27
C TRP A 254 -9.93 -15.57 -6.19
N GLU A 255 -9.03 -16.54 -6.15
CA GLU A 255 -9.06 -17.57 -5.13
C GLU A 255 -8.90 -16.98 -3.72
N THR A 256 -7.97 -16.04 -3.56
CA THR A 256 -7.73 -15.42 -2.26
C THR A 256 -8.88 -14.55 -1.82
N LEU A 257 -9.54 -13.83 -2.72
CA LEU A 257 -10.74 -13.06 -2.40
C LEU A 257 -11.88 -13.98 -1.94
N GLN A 258 -12.08 -15.12 -2.61
CA GLN A 258 -13.07 -16.11 -2.21
C GLN A 258 -12.74 -16.72 -0.84
N ALA A 259 -11.47 -17.05 -0.59
CA ALA A 259 -11.00 -17.54 0.70
C ALA A 259 -11.16 -16.50 1.82
N ALA A 260 -10.83 -15.22 1.53
CA ALA A 260 -10.96 -14.11 2.47
C ALA A 260 -12.42 -13.82 2.85
N GLU A 261 -13.37 -14.16 1.97
CA GLU A 261 -14.81 -14.11 2.28
C GLU A 261 -15.29 -15.30 3.14
N GLY A 262 -14.43 -16.30 3.35
CA GLY A 262 -14.76 -17.53 4.07
C GLY A 262 -15.53 -18.55 3.22
N TYR A 263 -15.52 -18.42 1.91
CA TYR A 263 -16.07 -19.42 1.00
C TYR A 263 -15.09 -20.58 0.77
N SER A 264 -15.61 -21.71 0.27
CA SER A 264 -14.78 -22.84 -0.16
C SER A 264 -13.80 -22.41 -1.24
N HIS A 265 -12.54 -22.79 -1.09
CA HIS A 265 -11.45 -22.42 -1.99
C HIS A 265 -10.52 -23.62 -2.21
N ASN A 266 -9.76 -23.59 -3.29
CA ASN A 266 -8.69 -24.53 -3.58
C ASN A 266 -7.36 -24.00 -2.98
N PRO A 267 -6.78 -24.66 -1.97
CA PRO A 267 -5.52 -24.22 -1.36
C PRO A 267 -4.35 -24.19 -2.36
N ASP A 268 -4.38 -25.00 -3.42
CA ASP A 268 -3.32 -25.03 -4.45
C ASP A 268 -3.36 -23.83 -5.39
N MET A 269 -4.48 -23.08 -5.40
CA MET A 269 -4.67 -21.88 -6.21
C MET A 269 -4.42 -20.58 -5.42
N LEU A 270 -4.14 -20.70 -4.11
CA LEU A 270 -3.67 -19.57 -3.30
C LEU A 270 -2.19 -19.27 -3.61
N PRO A 271 -1.73 -18.03 -3.36
CA PRO A 271 -0.30 -17.75 -3.32
C PRO A 271 0.40 -18.73 -2.35
N PRO A 272 1.59 -19.26 -2.65
CA PRO A 272 2.29 -20.20 -1.78
C PRO A 272 2.63 -19.62 -0.40
N ALA A 273 2.59 -20.43 0.67
CA ALA A 273 2.81 -19.95 2.05
C ALA A 273 4.21 -19.43 2.34
N TYR A 274 5.20 -19.89 1.57
CA TYR A 274 6.56 -19.40 1.68
C TYR A 274 6.76 -18.05 0.98
N GLU A 275 5.85 -17.65 0.08
CA GLU A 275 5.87 -16.36 -0.60
C GLU A 275 5.18 -15.32 0.28
N LYS A 276 5.96 -14.81 1.22
CA LYS A 276 5.57 -13.75 2.14
C LYS A 276 5.13 -12.48 1.40
N SER A 277 4.24 -11.71 2.01
CA SER A 277 3.93 -10.36 1.50
C SER A 277 5.12 -9.42 1.80
N PRO A 278 5.28 -8.29 1.08
CA PRO A 278 6.39 -7.37 1.32
C PRO A 278 6.57 -6.95 2.78
N GLY A 279 5.47 -6.76 3.52
CA GLY A 279 5.48 -6.46 4.96
C GLY A 279 5.87 -7.63 5.87
N ASP A 280 6.06 -8.85 5.36
CA ASP A 280 6.46 -10.05 6.12
C ASP A 280 7.93 -10.46 5.93
N HIS A 281 8.62 -9.94 4.91
CA HIS A 281 10.02 -10.31 4.63
C HIS A 281 10.96 -9.84 5.76
N GLU A 282 11.78 -10.75 6.29
CA GLU A 282 12.87 -10.39 7.20
C GLU A 282 14.03 -9.77 6.41
N VAL A 283 14.57 -8.65 6.90
CA VAL A 283 15.79 -8.07 6.34
C VAL A 283 16.94 -9.05 6.57
N GLU A 284 17.56 -9.57 5.51
CA GLU A 284 18.81 -10.32 5.67
C GLU A 284 19.80 -9.43 6.43
N LYS A 285 20.31 -9.94 7.55
CA LYS A 285 21.42 -9.30 8.25
C LYS A 285 22.57 -9.14 7.24
N PRO A 286 23.25 -7.99 7.19
CA PRO A 286 24.45 -7.88 6.37
C PRO A 286 25.36 -9.06 6.67
N ARG A 287 25.82 -9.79 5.63
CA ARG A 287 26.89 -10.79 5.82
C ARG A 287 28.06 -10.07 6.49
N ASP A 288 28.60 -10.65 7.57
CA ASP A 288 29.70 -10.11 8.39
C ASP A 288 31.06 -9.98 7.65
N ALA A 289 31.07 -9.88 6.32
CA ALA A 289 32.27 -9.91 5.49
C ALA A 289 32.93 -8.54 5.26
N SER A 290 32.50 -7.45 5.91
CA SER A 290 32.96 -6.10 5.54
C SER A 290 34.04 -5.49 6.44
N ASN A 291 34.67 -6.22 7.37
CA ASN A 291 35.77 -5.63 8.16
C ASN A 291 37.15 -6.05 7.64
N LYS A 292 37.31 -7.33 7.23
CA LYS A 292 38.59 -7.83 6.70
C LYS A 292 38.93 -7.29 5.31
N GLU A 293 37.91 -7.09 4.47
CA GLU A 293 38.10 -6.62 3.10
C GLU A 293 38.40 -5.10 3.06
N TYR A 294 37.86 -4.32 4.01
CA TYR A 294 38.17 -2.89 4.13
C TYR A 294 39.61 -2.63 4.58
N ASP A 295 40.16 -3.44 5.50
CA ASP A 295 41.56 -3.31 5.94
C ASP A 295 42.58 -3.74 4.87
N GLU A 296 42.17 -4.61 3.94
CA GLU A 296 43.01 -5.12 2.85
C GLU A 296 43.20 -4.09 1.72
N PHE A 297 42.20 -3.20 1.50
CA PHE A 297 42.22 -2.19 0.44
C PHE A 297 42.33 -0.74 0.92
N ALA A 298 42.28 -0.48 2.23
CA ALA A 298 42.50 0.86 2.79
C ALA A 298 43.98 1.28 2.71
N ASP A 299 44.21 2.53 2.31
CA ASP A 299 45.52 3.19 2.37
C ASP A 299 46.05 3.12 3.82
N PRO A 300 47.32 2.72 4.07
CA PRO A 300 47.88 2.53 5.42
C PRO A 300 47.66 3.66 6.44
N GLY A 301 47.31 4.88 6.00
CA GLY A 301 46.94 6.00 6.87
C GLY A 301 45.49 5.99 7.41
N GLU A 302 44.60 5.15 6.87
CA GLU A 302 43.18 5.08 7.27
C GLU A 302 42.83 3.80 8.05
N ARG A 303 43.82 2.98 8.42
CA ARG A 303 43.58 1.77 9.18
C ARG A 303 43.10 2.07 10.61
N MET A 304 42.04 1.35 10.96
CA MET A 304 41.23 1.30 12.17
C MET A 304 41.86 1.42 13.56
N ASP A 305 43.17 1.24 13.78
CA ASP A 305 43.63 0.98 15.15
C ASP A 305 45.10 1.34 15.41
N ALA A 306 45.31 2.34 16.26
CA ALA A 306 45.77 2.14 17.64
C ALA A 306 46.31 3.45 18.23
N LYS A 307 45.48 4.17 19.01
CA LYS A 307 45.99 4.99 20.10
C LYS A 307 45.65 4.30 21.41
N SER A 308 46.65 3.63 21.99
CA SER A 308 46.88 3.72 23.44
C SER A 308 47.56 5.04 23.75
#